data_AF-A0A813GCD8-F1
#
_entry.id   AF-A0A813GCD8-F1
#
_cell.length_a   1.000
_cell.length_b   1.000
_cell.length_c   1.000
_cell.angle_alpha   90.00
_cell.angle_beta   90.00
_cell.angle_gamma   90.00
#
_symmetry.space_group_name_H-M   'P 1'
#
loop_
_entity.id
_entity.type
_entity.pdbx_description
1 polymer ?
#
loop_
_entity_poly.entity_id
_entity_poly.type
_entity_poly.pdbx_seq_one_letter_code
_entity_poly.pdbx_strand_id
1 'polypeptide(L)'
;MIHVFNCAKEVCSLPGQACIACGNCASQINCDCCTECGKSFSNFMDKPLSTYVVIKVLLALTMLYYSYAAFSDPASQKCELSKDASVGLSTWLQVQMAFAGMHIIFAPYFQYQVWLKMMEKLQDPQSSAAMRFTQAGQVAGQVLGAGSATGSNYVPGIVIHESFKEVLLYDIGILFYAAVLLASFIWSYLGATWFAGGHDHAHCNAGGNTGSSAYFGMCFFWAALLYNGCYYYCGCCAGSVQLRDPPPELEFSRVPGIVTDAR
;
A
#
# COMPACT_ATOMS: atom_id res chain seq x y z
N MET A 1 -12.22 10.17 9.82
CA MET A 1 -11.39 9.29 8.98
C MET A 1 -10.32 8.56 9.78
N ILE A 2 -9.61 9.21 10.71
CA ILE A 2 -8.62 8.57 11.60
C ILE A 2 -9.17 7.31 12.29
N HIS A 3 -10.36 7.36 12.90
CA HIS A 3 -10.95 6.17 13.55
C HIS A 3 -11.23 5.01 12.58
N VAL A 4 -11.58 5.28 11.32
CA VAL A 4 -11.79 4.25 10.30
C VAL A 4 -10.44 3.63 9.90
N PHE A 5 -9.40 4.45 9.77
CA PHE A 5 -8.05 3.95 9.52
C PHE A 5 -7.49 3.17 10.70
N ASN A 6 -7.73 3.60 11.94
CA ASN A 6 -7.31 2.88 13.14
C ASN A 6 -8.07 1.56 13.27
N CYS A 7 -9.39 1.57 13.03
CA CYS A 7 -10.21 0.35 13.00
C CYS A 7 -9.71 -0.61 11.90
N ALA A 8 -9.49 -0.13 10.68
CA ALA A 8 -8.95 -0.93 9.60
C ALA A 8 -7.53 -1.45 9.94
N LYS A 9 -6.67 -0.63 10.53
CA LYS A 9 -5.33 -1.04 10.98
C LYS A 9 -5.42 -2.13 12.05
N GLU A 10 -6.26 -1.96 13.06
CA GLU A 10 -6.47 -2.94 14.13
C GLU A 10 -6.97 -4.26 13.55
N VAL A 11 -8.05 -4.23 12.77
CA VAL A 11 -8.62 -5.41 12.10
C VAL A 11 -7.60 -6.08 11.18
N CYS A 12 -6.90 -5.31 10.34
CA CYS A 12 -5.88 -5.84 9.46
C CYS A 12 -4.63 -6.32 10.20
N SER A 13 -4.40 -5.92 11.46
CA SER A 13 -3.29 -6.41 12.28
C SER A 13 -3.64 -7.66 13.11
N LEU A 14 -4.93 -8.01 13.23
CA LEU A 14 -5.39 -9.16 14.02
C LEU A 14 -4.71 -10.48 13.63
N PRO A 15 -4.49 -10.81 12.34
CA PRO A 15 -3.77 -12.03 11.97
C PRO A 15 -2.34 -12.06 12.55
N GLY A 16 -1.65 -10.93 12.54
CA GLY A 16 -0.31 -10.80 13.12
C GLY A 16 -0.33 -10.94 14.65
N GLN A 17 -1.28 -10.28 15.31
CA GLN A 17 -1.44 -10.38 16.77
C GLN A 17 -1.81 -11.80 17.21
N ALA A 18 -2.70 -12.49 16.46
CA ALA A 18 -3.04 -13.88 16.70
C ALA A 18 -1.84 -14.81 16.48
N CYS A 19 -1.01 -14.53 15.47
CA CYS A 19 0.22 -15.28 15.20
C CYS A 19 1.26 -15.10 16.33
N ILE A 20 1.44 -13.88 16.85
CA ILE A 20 2.28 -13.60 18.02
C ILE A 20 1.75 -14.33 19.27
N ALA A 21 0.44 -14.26 19.53
CA ALA A 21 -0.17 -14.95 20.66
C ALA A 21 -0.01 -16.47 20.56
N CYS A 22 -0.20 -17.03 19.36
CA CYS A 22 0.04 -18.44 19.08
C CYS A 22 1.50 -18.83 19.28
N GLY A 23 2.45 -18.02 18.78
CA GLY A 23 3.88 -18.20 18.99
C GLY A 23 4.27 -18.17 20.47
N ASN A 24 3.68 -17.28 21.27
CA ASN A 24 3.92 -17.23 22.71
C ASN A 24 3.39 -18.50 23.42
N CYS A 25 2.23 -19.03 23.02
CA CYS A 25 1.74 -20.31 23.53
C CYS A 25 2.62 -21.49 23.09
N ALA A 26 3.10 -21.46 21.84
CA ALA A 26 3.94 -22.49 21.24
C ALA A 26 5.43 -22.39 21.62
N SER A 27 5.87 -21.32 22.26
CA SER A 27 7.23 -21.18 22.79
C SER A 27 7.56 -22.28 23.81
N GLN A 28 6.54 -22.83 24.48
CA GLN A 28 6.65 -23.98 25.38
C GLN A 28 7.07 -25.28 24.64
N ILE A 29 6.87 -25.36 23.33
CA ILE A 29 7.23 -26.50 22.48
C ILE A 29 8.33 -26.15 21.46
N ASN A 30 9.07 -25.06 21.67
CA ASN A 30 10.24 -24.65 20.87
C ASN A 30 9.91 -24.28 19.40
N CYS A 31 8.78 -23.61 19.16
CA CYS A 31 8.36 -23.16 17.82
C CYS A 31 8.39 -21.63 17.69
N ASP A 32 9.47 -21.07 17.12
CA ASP A 32 9.66 -19.62 16.95
C ASP A 32 9.08 -19.05 15.63
N CYS A 33 8.67 -19.91 14.70
CA CYS A 33 8.20 -19.51 13.36
C CYS A 33 6.98 -18.58 13.41
N CYS A 34 6.03 -18.83 14.31
CA CYS A 34 4.83 -18.01 14.46
C CYS A 34 5.16 -16.60 15.01
N THR A 35 6.13 -16.49 15.91
CA THR A 35 6.51 -15.21 16.50
C THR A 35 7.14 -14.30 15.44
N GLU A 36 8.05 -14.82 14.61
CA GLU A 36 8.72 -14.05 13.55
C GLU A 36 7.77 -13.69 12.40
N CYS A 37 6.86 -14.59 12.03
CA CYS A 37 5.81 -14.30 11.04
C CYS A 37 4.86 -13.21 11.54
N GLY A 38 4.41 -13.32 12.79
CA GLY A 38 3.53 -12.32 13.42
C GLY A 38 4.18 -10.95 13.58
N LYS A 39 5.47 -10.89 13.92
CA LYS A 39 6.27 -9.66 13.90
C LYS A 39 6.37 -9.06 12.50
N SER A 40 6.68 -9.89 11.49
CA SER A 40 6.80 -9.43 10.09
C SER A 40 5.51 -8.77 9.59
N PHE A 41 4.35 -9.36 9.91
CA PHE A 41 3.05 -8.83 9.52
C PHE A 41 2.67 -7.56 10.30
N SER A 42 3.00 -7.51 11.60
CA SER A 42 2.80 -6.30 12.41
C SER A 42 3.66 -5.15 11.91
N ASN A 43 4.95 -5.42 11.64
CA ASN A 43 5.89 -4.46 11.07
C ASN A 43 5.44 -3.96 9.69
N PHE A 44 4.84 -4.83 8.87
CA PHE A 44 4.25 -4.43 7.59
C PHE A 44 3.09 -3.46 7.77
N MET A 45 2.22 -3.71 8.75
CA MET A 45 1.07 -2.85 9.05
C MET A 45 1.43 -1.52 9.71
N ASP A 46 2.59 -1.45 10.38
CA ASP A 46 3.11 -0.22 10.99
C ASP A 46 3.71 0.76 9.98
N LYS A 47 4.07 0.29 8.78
CA LYS A 47 4.52 1.16 7.69
C LYS A 47 3.36 2.04 7.18
N PRO A 48 3.63 3.30 6.77
CA PRO A 48 2.64 4.15 6.11
C PRO A 48 2.14 3.45 4.84
N LEU A 49 0.92 3.74 4.39
CA LEU A 49 0.28 3.13 3.20
C LEU A 49 0.02 1.61 3.28
N SER A 50 0.20 0.94 4.43
CA SER A 50 -0.09 -0.50 4.56
C SER A 50 -1.53 -0.87 4.15
N THR A 51 -2.51 -0.08 4.57
CA THR A 51 -3.92 -0.29 4.19
C THR A 51 -4.16 -0.06 2.70
N TYR A 52 -3.42 0.85 2.04
CA TYR A 52 -3.47 1.00 0.58
C TYR A 52 -2.99 -0.26 -0.13
N VAL A 53 -1.89 -0.87 0.33
CA VAL A 53 -1.37 -2.10 -0.27
C VAL A 53 -2.37 -3.24 -0.11
N VAL A 54 -2.96 -3.40 1.08
CA VAL A 54 -4.01 -4.42 1.31
C VAL A 54 -5.18 -4.22 0.35
N ILE A 55 -5.71 -3.00 0.25
CA ILE A 55 -6.84 -2.69 -0.67
C ILE A 55 -6.45 -3.00 -2.12
N LYS A 56 -5.26 -2.59 -2.55
CA LYS A 56 -4.78 -2.82 -3.93
C LYS A 56 -4.60 -4.30 -4.25
N VAL A 57 -4.02 -5.07 -3.33
CA VAL A 57 -3.85 -6.53 -3.51
C VAL A 57 -5.21 -7.22 -3.56
N LEU A 58 -6.16 -6.85 -2.69
CA LEU A 58 -7.52 -7.42 -2.73
C LEU A 58 -8.24 -7.10 -4.05
N LEU A 59 -8.17 -5.84 -4.51
CA LEU A 59 -8.72 -5.46 -5.82
C LEU A 59 -8.06 -6.25 -6.96
N ALA A 60 -6.75 -6.52 -6.86
CA ALA A 60 -6.00 -7.22 -7.91
C ALA A 60 -6.32 -8.70 -7.97
N LEU A 61 -6.39 -9.36 -6.82
CA LEU A 61 -6.83 -10.75 -6.74
C LEU A 61 -8.26 -10.91 -7.23
N THR A 62 -9.14 -9.97 -6.91
CA THR A 62 -10.53 -9.97 -7.38
C THR A 62 -10.60 -9.79 -8.90
N MET A 63 -9.84 -8.84 -9.44
CA MET A 63 -9.74 -8.62 -10.88
C MET A 63 -9.15 -9.82 -11.62
N LEU A 64 -8.09 -10.46 -11.07
CA LEU A 64 -7.49 -11.68 -11.60
C LEU A 64 -8.51 -12.82 -11.62
N TYR A 65 -9.24 -13.01 -10.52
CA TYR A 65 -10.28 -14.03 -10.42
C TYR A 65 -11.34 -13.87 -11.51
N TYR A 66 -11.92 -12.67 -11.65
CA TYR A 66 -12.95 -12.42 -12.66
C TYR A 66 -12.40 -12.51 -14.09
N SER A 67 -11.19 -12.01 -14.34
CA SER A 67 -10.53 -12.12 -15.64
C SER A 67 -10.30 -13.59 -16.02
N TYR A 68 -9.79 -14.39 -15.08
CA TYR A 68 -9.51 -15.80 -15.29
C TYR A 68 -10.79 -16.62 -15.46
N ALA A 69 -11.82 -16.34 -14.66
CA ALA A 69 -13.11 -17.00 -14.77
C ALA A 69 -13.79 -16.69 -16.11
N ALA A 70 -13.74 -15.44 -16.58
CA ALA A 70 -14.23 -15.06 -17.91
C ALA A 70 -13.40 -15.74 -19.02
N PHE A 71 -12.08 -15.79 -18.86
CA PHE A 71 -11.18 -16.41 -19.83
C PHE A 71 -11.41 -17.92 -19.97
N SER A 72 -11.67 -18.59 -18.85
CA SER A 72 -11.87 -20.05 -18.79
C SER A 72 -13.27 -20.49 -19.22
N ASP A 73 -14.23 -19.57 -19.35
CA ASP A 73 -15.60 -19.88 -19.76
C ASP A 73 -15.68 -20.11 -21.29
N PRO A 74 -16.05 -21.32 -21.74
CA PRO A 74 -16.20 -21.62 -23.16
C PRO A 74 -17.27 -20.76 -23.86
N ALA A 75 -18.26 -20.26 -23.12
CA ALA A 75 -19.28 -19.37 -23.68
C ALA A 75 -18.67 -18.01 -24.06
N SER A 76 -17.77 -17.49 -23.23
CA SER A 76 -17.06 -16.23 -23.46
C SER A 76 -16.14 -16.29 -24.67
N GLN A 77 -15.59 -17.46 -25.01
CA GLN A 77 -14.74 -17.62 -26.21
C GLN A 77 -15.48 -17.40 -27.54
N LYS A 78 -16.82 -17.44 -27.52
CA LYS A 78 -17.67 -17.15 -28.69
C LYS A 78 -18.11 -15.69 -28.77
N CYS A 79 -17.78 -14.86 -27.79
CA CYS A 79 -18.14 -13.45 -27.77
C CYS A 79 -17.48 -12.70 -28.93
N GLU A 80 -18.30 -12.16 -29.82
CA GLU A 80 -17.88 -11.18 -30.81
C GLU A 80 -18.06 -9.77 -30.24
N LEU A 81 -16.95 -9.06 -30.06
CA LEU A 81 -16.95 -7.68 -29.61
C LEU A 81 -17.51 -6.74 -30.69
N SER A 82 -17.85 -5.51 -30.30
CA SER A 82 -18.22 -4.45 -31.25
C SER A 82 -17.19 -4.35 -32.39
N LYS A 83 -17.65 -3.96 -33.59
CA LYS A 83 -16.79 -3.75 -34.76
C LYS A 83 -15.71 -2.68 -34.53
N ASP A 84 -15.92 -1.80 -33.55
CA ASP A 84 -14.97 -0.77 -33.14
C ASP A 84 -13.89 -1.30 -32.17
N ALA A 85 -13.98 -2.57 -31.76
CA ALA A 85 -12.98 -3.19 -30.90
C ALA A 85 -11.68 -3.47 -31.68
N SER A 86 -10.57 -2.98 -31.14
CA SER A 86 -9.25 -3.16 -31.75
C SER A 86 -8.61 -4.53 -31.44
N VAL A 87 -9.12 -5.24 -30.44
CA VAL A 87 -8.63 -6.55 -30.00
C VAL A 87 -9.80 -7.48 -29.65
N GLY A 88 -9.59 -8.79 -29.71
CA GLY A 88 -10.56 -9.78 -29.24
C GLY A 88 -10.63 -9.89 -27.71
N LEU A 89 -11.71 -10.50 -27.20
CA LEU A 89 -11.96 -10.63 -25.75
C LEU A 89 -10.81 -11.33 -25.01
N SER A 90 -10.27 -12.42 -25.57
CA SER A 90 -9.15 -13.16 -24.99
C SER A 90 -7.93 -12.27 -24.73
N THR A 91 -7.53 -11.49 -25.74
CA THR A 91 -6.41 -10.54 -25.61
C THR A 91 -6.71 -9.47 -24.58
N TRP A 92 -7.94 -8.94 -24.57
CA TRP A 92 -8.35 -7.96 -23.57
C TRP A 92 -8.24 -8.49 -22.13
N LEU A 93 -8.70 -9.71 -21.88
CA LEU A 93 -8.62 -10.37 -20.57
C LEU A 93 -7.18 -10.66 -20.16
N GLN A 94 -6.31 -11.07 -21.09
CA GLN A 94 -4.88 -11.28 -20.80
C GLN A 94 -4.19 -9.99 -20.36
N VAL A 95 -4.46 -8.88 -21.06
CA VAL A 95 -3.93 -7.56 -20.68
C VAL A 95 -4.47 -7.13 -19.31
N GLN A 96 -5.74 -7.41 -19.00
CA GLN A 96 -6.30 -7.15 -17.66
C GLN A 96 -5.58 -7.95 -16.56
N MET A 97 -5.32 -9.24 -16.79
CA MET A 97 -4.55 -10.05 -15.84
C MET A 97 -3.13 -9.50 -15.65
N ALA A 98 -2.49 -9.01 -16.71
CA ALA A 98 -1.18 -8.36 -16.62
C ALA A 98 -1.22 -7.08 -15.78
N PHE A 99 -2.23 -6.22 -15.96
CA PHE A 99 -2.42 -5.04 -15.11
C PHE A 99 -2.61 -5.40 -13.64
N ALA A 100 -3.43 -6.41 -13.35
CA ALA A 100 -3.64 -6.87 -11.98
C ALA A 100 -2.33 -7.40 -11.34
N GLY A 101 -1.52 -8.15 -12.10
CA GLY A 101 -0.19 -8.57 -11.67
C GLY A 101 0.74 -7.39 -11.36
N MET A 102 0.76 -6.37 -12.22
CA MET A 102 1.52 -5.14 -11.96
C MET A 102 1.03 -4.43 -10.69
N HIS A 103 -0.28 -4.37 -10.42
CA HIS A 103 -0.80 -3.77 -9.20
C HIS A 103 -0.35 -4.49 -7.92
N ILE A 104 -0.23 -5.84 -7.97
CA ILE A 104 0.29 -6.64 -6.84
C ILE A 104 1.76 -6.31 -6.55
N ILE A 105 2.57 -6.07 -7.58
CA ILE A 105 4.00 -5.79 -7.44
C ILE A 105 4.25 -4.33 -7.02
N PHE A 106 3.58 -3.38 -7.69
CA PHE A 106 3.86 -1.96 -7.49
C PHE A 106 3.29 -1.40 -6.19
N ALA A 107 2.23 -1.99 -5.62
CA ALA A 107 1.67 -1.50 -4.37
C ALA A 107 2.66 -1.63 -3.17
N PRO A 108 3.28 -2.82 -2.91
CA PRO A 108 4.36 -2.95 -1.94
C PRO A 108 5.60 -2.10 -2.28
N TYR A 109 5.96 -2.00 -3.57
CA TYR A 109 7.08 -1.15 -4.00
C TYR A 109 6.87 0.31 -3.60
N PHE A 110 5.68 0.86 -3.84
CA PHE A 110 5.38 2.25 -3.47
C PHE A 110 5.44 2.45 -1.96
N GLN A 111 4.87 1.53 -1.19
CA GLN A 111 4.95 1.55 0.27
C GLN A 111 6.41 1.54 0.76
N TYR A 112 7.25 0.70 0.15
CA TYR A 112 8.66 0.57 0.50
C TYR A 112 9.44 1.85 0.20
N GLN A 113 9.23 2.48 -0.95
CA GLN A 113 9.90 3.74 -1.29
C GLN A 113 9.53 4.87 -0.34
N VAL A 114 8.25 5.00 0.01
CA VAL A 114 7.80 5.99 1.01
C VAL A 114 8.44 5.72 2.36
N TRP A 115 8.54 4.46 2.77
CA TRP A 115 9.19 4.07 4.02
C TRP A 115 10.68 4.44 4.04
N LEU A 116 11.42 4.10 2.98
CA LEU A 116 12.85 4.41 2.87
C LEU A 116 13.10 5.92 2.97
N LYS A 117 12.35 6.73 2.21
CA LYS A 117 12.47 8.19 2.24
C LYS A 117 12.13 8.79 3.60
N MET A 118 11.16 8.20 4.29
CA MET A 118 10.82 8.61 5.65
C MET A 118 11.96 8.30 6.63
N MET A 119 12.54 7.10 6.57
CA MET A 119 13.67 6.72 7.42
C MET A 119 14.91 7.59 7.16
N GLU A 120 15.21 7.89 5.89
CA GLU A 120 16.31 8.80 5.49
C GLU A 120 16.15 10.18 6.15
N LYS A 121 14.96 10.78 6.08
CA LYS A 121 14.68 12.09 6.70
C LYS A 121 14.72 12.06 8.24
N LEU A 122 14.39 10.93 8.86
CA LEU A 122 14.48 10.78 10.32
C LEU A 122 15.93 10.63 10.80
N GLN A 123 16.82 10.09 9.97
CA GLN A 123 18.23 9.93 10.28
C GLN A 123 19.04 11.20 10.04
N ASP A 124 18.62 12.05 9.09
CA ASP A 124 19.31 13.31 8.79
C ASP A 124 19.09 14.36 9.90
N PRO A 125 20.14 14.69 10.70
CA PRO A 125 20.04 15.65 11.80
C PRO A 125 19.82 17.08 11.33
N GLN A 126 20.18 17.39 10.07
CA GLN A 126 20.03 18.72 9.49
C GLN A 126 18.72 18.91 8.74
N SER A 127 17.93 17.84 8.57
CA SER A 127 16.64 17.97 7.92
C SER A 127 15.75 18.95 8.71
N SER A 128 15.11 19.88 8.02
CA SER A 128 14.13 20.81 8.59
C SER A 128 12.98 20.08 9.29
N ALA A 129 12.75 18.82 8.94
CA ALA A 129 11.88 17.87 9.64
C ALA A 129 12.40 17.52 11.05
N ALA A 130 13.66 17.09 11.19
CA ALA A 130 14.29 16.79 12.47
C ALA A 130 14.41 18.03 13.37
N MET A 131 14.66 19.19 12.78
CA MET A 131 14.76 20.47 13.51
C MET A 131 13.40 20.97 14.01
N ARG A 132 12.33 20.81 13.21
CA ARG A 132 10.95 21.08 13.66
C ARG A 132 10.49 20.07 14.72
N PHE A 133 11.00 18.83 14.67
CA PHE A 133 10.73 17.81 15.68
C PHE A 133 11.33 18.17 17.04
N THR A 134 12.60 18.58 17.10
CA THR A 134 13.22 19.04 18.36
C THR A 134 12.46 20.23 18.94
N GLN A 135 12.04 21.18 18.10
CA GLN A 135 11.30 22.35 18.56
C GLN A 135 9.89 21.98 19.05
N ALA A 136 9.10 21.22 18.28
CA ALA A 136 7.75 20.81 18.67
C ALA A 136 7.74 19.86 19.88
N GLY A 137 8.71 18.94 19.96
CA GLY A 137 8.91 18.05 21.10
C GLY A 137 9.30 18.81 22.38
N GLN A 138 10.12 19.87 22.26
CA GLN A 138 10.43 20.75 23.38
C GLN A 138 9.20 21.51 23.88
N VAL A 139 8.33 22.01 22.99
CA VAL A 139 7.11 22.71 23.43
C VAL A 139 6.10 21.74 24.07
N ALA A 140 5.90 20.55 23.49
CA ALA A 140 4.97 19.55 24.05
C ALA A 140 5.47 19.00 25.40
N GLY A 141 6.77 18.75 25.53
CA GLY A 141 7.38 18.31 26.79
C GLY A 141 7.34 19.38 27.88
N GLN A 142 7.31 20.66 27.51
CA GLN A 142 7.22 21.77 28.46
C GLN A 142 5.80 21.99 29.01
N VAL A 143 4.75 21.62 28.26
CA VAL A 143 3.35 21.78 28.69
C VAL A 143 2.85 20.59 29.51
N LEU A 144 3.38 19.37 29.27
CA LEU A 144 2.92 18.16 29.94
C LEU A 144 3.70 17.77 31.20
N GLY A 145 4.67 18.58 31.62
CA GLY A 145 5.49 18.33 32.79
C GLY A 145 6.56 17.26 32.53
N ALA A 146 7.75 17.47 33.10
CA ALA A 146 8.98 16.71 32.86
C ALA A 146 8.99 15.25 33.39
N GLY A 147 7.83 14.58 33.43
CA GLY A 147 7.70 13.18 33.85
C GLY A 147 7.30 12.30 32.69
N SER A 148 8.22 11.42 32.25
CA SER A 148 8.01 10.33 31.28
C SER A 148 8.25 10.65 29.80
N ALA A 149 9.48 11.05 29.47
CA ALA A 149 10.01 11.11 28.10
C ALA A 149 10.74 9.81 27.70
N THR A 150 10.15 8.66 28.01
CA THR A 150 10.64 7.35 27.55
C THR A 150 9.48 6.56 26.99
N GLY A 151 9.32 6.57 25.65
CA GLY A 151 8.78 5.38 24.98
C GLY A 151 7.87 5.54 23.78
N SER A 152 7.31 6.71 23.45
CA SER A 152 6.51 6.81 22.22
C SER A 152 7.38 7.25 21.04
N ASN A 153 7.70 6.28 20.16
CA ASN A 153 8.34 6.53 18.86
C ASN A 153 7.32 7.18 17.92
N TYR A 154 6.94 8.42 18.21
CA TYR A 154 6.02 9.19 17.40
C TYR A 154 6.75 9.78 16.18
N VAL A 155 6.29 9.42 14.98
CA VAL A 155 6.81 10.00 13.73
C VAL A 155 5.97 11.23 13.38
N PRO A 156 6.57 12.41 13.21
CA PRO A 156 5.81 13.61 12.88
C PRO A 156 5.15 13.49 11.52
N GLY A 157 3.85 13.80 11.43
CA GLY A 157 3.07 13.72 10.19
C GLY A 157 3.65 14.56 9.04
N ILE A 158 4.38 15.63 9.35
CA ILE A 158 5.06 16.46 8.34
C ILE A 158 6.17 15.70 7.60
N VAL A 159 6.91 14.83 8.29
CA VAL A 159 7.96 14.00 7.67
C VAL A 159 7.34 13.00 6.70
N ILE A 160 6.23 12.39 7.12
CA ILE A 160 5.47 11.44 6.29
C ILE A 160 4.94 12.14 5.05
N HIS A 161 4.36 13.34 5.20
CA HIS A 161 3.81 14.11 4.09
C HIS A 161 4.87 14.54 3.09
N GLU A 162 5.99 15.10 3.55
CA GLU A 162 7.10 15.52 2.69
C GLU A 162 7.73 14.32 1.97
N SER A 163 7.94 13.20 2.68
CA SER A 163 8.48 11.96 2.09
C SER A 163 7.55 11.40 1.02
N PHE A 164 6.25 11.34 1.31
CA PHE A 164 5.25 10.88 0.37
C PHE A 164 5.20 11.77 -0.88
N LYS A 165 5.19 13.09 -0.72
CA LYS A 165 5.19 14.04 -1.83
C LYS A 165 6.44 13.90 -2.71
N GLU A 166 7.60 13.73 -2.08
CA GLU A 166 8.86 13.55 -2.80
C GLU A 166 8.85 12.28 -3.64
N VAL A 167 8.46 11.15 -3.04
CA VAL A 167 8.34 9.87 -3.77
C VAL A 167 7.29 9.97 -4.88
N LEU A 168 6.12 10.57 -4.61
CA LEU A 168 5.05 10.67 -5.60
C LEU A 168 5.43 11.50 -6.84
N LEU A 169 6.20 12.58 -6.66
CA LEU A 169 6.52 13.52 -7.74
C LEU A 169 7.84 13.22 -8.45
N TYR A 170 8.83 12.65 -7.75
CA TYR A 170 10.20 12.53 -8.26
C TYR A 170 10.67 11.08 -8.43
N ASP A 171 9.99 10.08 -7.89
CA ASP A 171 10.35 8.68 -8.13
C ASP A 171 9.87 8.24 -9.52
N ILE A 172 10.82 7.93 -10.40
CA ILE A 172 10.56 7.49 -11.78
C ILE A 172 9.69 6.24 -11.82
N GLY A 173 9.89 5.30 -10.88
CA GLY A 173 9.09 4.08 -10.79
C GLY A 173 7.63 4.37 -10.45
N ILE A 174 7.38 5.34 -9.57
CA ILE A 174 6.01 5.77 -9.22
C ILE A 174 5.36 6.56 -10.35
N LEU A 175 6.11 7.41 -11.05
CA LEU A 175 5.61 8.10 -12.25
C LEU A 175 5.24 7.11 -13.36
N PHE A 176 6.07 6.10 -13.59
CA PHE A 176 5.76 5.00 -14.50
C PHE A 176 4.49 4.26 -14.05
N TYR A 177 4.36 3.96 -12.76
CA TYR A 177 3.16 3.31 -12.24
C TYR A 177 1.89 4.18 -12.37
N ALA A 178 2.01 5.50 -12.27
CA ALA A 178 0.90 6.42 -12.53
C ALA A 178 0.44 6.32 -14.01
N ALA A 179 1.37 6.18 -14.96
CA ALA A 179 1.04 5.91 -16.35
C ALA A 179 0.37 4.53 -16.52
N VAL A 180 0.85 3.50 -15.82
CA VAL A 180 0.21 2.17 -15.81
C VAL A 180 -1.23 2.22 -15.26
N LEU A 181 -1.48 2.99 -14.20
CA LEU A 181 -2.82 3.20 -13.65
C LEU A 181 -3.76 3.87 -14.67
N LEU A 182 -3.28 4.88 -15.39
CA LEU A 182 -4.06 5.54 -16.43
C LEU A 182 -4.32 4.61 -17.63
N ALA A 183 -3.31 3.85 -18.06
CA ALA A 183 -3.46 2.86 -19.12
C ALA A 183 -4.46 1.77 -18.74
N SER A 184 -4.38 1.25 -17.50
CA SER A 184 -5.32 0.27 -16.95
C SER A 184 -6.76 0.82 -16.92
N PHE A 185 -6.94 2.08 -16.51
CA PHE A 185 -8.24 2.75 -16.53
C PHE A 185 -8.82 2.86 -17.93
N ILE A 186 -8.04 3.39 -18.88
CA ILE A 186 -8.48 3.55 -20.28
C ILE A 186 -8.79 2.17 -20.89
N TRP A 187 -7.93 1.17 -20.66
CA TRP A 187 -8.14 -0.19 -21.16
C TRP A 187 -9.41 -0.83 -20.62
N SER A 188 -9.68 -0.62 -19.34
CA SER A 188 -10.89 -1.11 -18.67
C SER A 188 -12.15 -0.40 -19.19
N TYR A 189 -12.06 0.91 -19.40
CA TYR A 189 -13.14 1.72 -19.96
C TYR A 189 -13.46 1.31 -21.41
N LEU A 190 -12.45 1.15 -22.26
CA LEU A 190 -12.62 0.68 -23.64
C LEU A 190 -13.24 -0.72 -23.69
N GLY A 191 -12.80 -1.65 -22.82
CA GLY A 191 -13.43 -2.96 -22.71
C GLY A 191 -14.92 -2.84 -22.40
N ALA A 192 -15.26 -2.05 -21.38
CA ALA A 192 -16.66 -1.84 -20.98
C ALA A 192 -17.53 -1.30 -22.13
N THR A 193 -17.02 -0.36 -22.94
CA THR A 193 -17.77 0.15 -24.10
C THR A 193 -17.89 -0.88 -25.22
N TRP A 194 -16.87 -1.70 -25.46
CA TRP A 194 -16.91 -2.77 -26.46
C TRP A 194 -17.93 -3.86 -26.10
N PHE A 195 -18.05 -4.23 -24.83
CA PHE A 195 -19.04 -5.22 -24.38
C PHE A 195 -20.48 -4.67 -24.42
N ALA A 196 -20.64 -3.38 -24.14
CA ALA A 196 -21.93 -2.70 -24.19
C ALA A 196 -22.44 -2.50 -25.63
N GLY A 197 -21.53 -2.30 -26.59
CA GLY A 197 -21.88 -2.10 -28.01
C GLY A 197 -21.93 -3.36 -28.88
N GLY A 198 -21.54 -4.52 -28.35
CA GLY A 198 -21.54 -5.78 -29.10
C GLY A 198 -22.95 -6.26 -29.47
N HIS A 199 -23.09 -6.91 -30.62
CA HIS A 199 -24.38 -7.47 -31.06
C HIS A 199 -24.80 -8.71 -30.27
N ASP A 200 -23.85 -9.35 -29.59
CA ASP A 200 -24.03 -10.63 -28.89
C ASP A 200 -23.84 -10.49 -27.38
N HIS A 201 -24.81 -9.86 -26.73
CA HIS A 201 -24.80 -9.66 -25.28
C HIS A 201 -24.85 -10.98 -24.49
N ALA A 202 -25.37 -12.06 -25.09
CA ALA A 202 -25.53 -13.34 -24.42
C ALA A 202 -24.17 -14.01 -24.18
N HIS A 203 -23.27 -13.95 -25.16
CA HIS A 203 -21.97 -14.61 -25.08
C HIS A 203 -20.89 -13.74 -24.41
N CYS A 204 -20.97 -12.41 -24.47
CA CYS A 204 -19.97 -11.53 -23.86
C CYS A 204 -20.11 -11.35 -22.35
N ASN A 205 -21.24 -11.75 -21.77
CA ASN A 205 -21.52 -11.71 -20.33
C ASN A 205 -21.16 -10.35 -19.68
N ALA A 206 -21.63 -9.26 -20.28
CA ALA A 206 -21.31 -7.90 -19.85
C ALA A 206 -21.75 -7.59 -18.40
N GLY A 207 -22.76 -8.31 -17.88
CA GLY A 207 -23.19 -8.21 -16.48
C GLY A 207 -22.49 -9.18 -15.52
N GLY A 208 -21.68 -10.12 -16.01
CA GLY A 208 -21.02 -11.14 -15.21
C GLY A 208 -19.53 -10.89 -15.02
N ASN A 209 -18.72 -11.93 -15.24
CA ASN A 209 -17.29 -11.91 -14.94
C ASN A 209 -16.53 -10.88 -15.79
N THR A 210 -16.86 -10.76 -17.08
CA THR A 210 -16.21 -9.81 -18.01
C THR A 210 -16.43 -8.37 -17.59
N GLY A 211 -17.69 -7.99 -17.31
CA GLY A 211 -18.02 -6.64 -16.84
C GLY A 211 -17.45 -6.34 -15.47
N SER A 212 -17.50 -7.31 -14.55
CA SER A 212 -16.89 -7.18 -13.22
C SER A 212 -15.39 -6.92 -13.32
N SER A 213 -14.69 -7.63 -14.21
CA SER A 213 -13.26 -7.40 -14.46
C SER A 213 -12.98 -5.96 -14.93
N ALA A 214 -13.78 -5.42 -15.85
CA ALA A 214 -13.66 -4.03 -16.29
C ALA A 214 -13.91 -3.04 -15.14
N TYR A 215 -14.94 -3.30 -14.32
CA TYR A 215 -15.26 -2.48 -13.16
C TYR A 215 -14.09 -2.40 -12.17
N PHE A 216 -13.53 -3.55 -11.77
CA PHE A 216 -12.38 -3.56 -10.86
C PHE A 216 -11.14 -2.89 -11.45
N GLY A 217 -10.90 -3.05 -12.76
CA GLY A 217 -9.85 -2.32 -13.48
C GLY A 217 -9.99 -0.80 -13.36
N MET A 218 -11.22 -0.26 -13.50
CA MET A 218 -11.49 1.17 -13.29
C MET A 218 -11.35 1.59 -11.82
N CYS A 219 -11.78 0.75 -10.86
CA CYS A 219 -11.66 1.03 -9.44
C CYS A 219 -10.21 1.24 -8.99
N PHE A 220 -9.21 0.64 -9.64
CA PHE A 220 -7.81 0.86 -9.31
C PHE A 220 -7.40 2.33 -9.40
N PHE A 221 -7.81 3.00 -10.47
CA PHE A 221 -7.49 4.41 -10.69
C PHE A 221 -8.12 5.28 -9.61
N TRP A 222 -9.41 5.09 -9.34
CA TRP A 222 -10.13 5.86 -8.31
C TRP A 222 -9.61 5.59 -6.91
N ALA A 223 -9.29 4.34 -6.58
CA ALA A 223 -8.68 4.01 -5.29
C ALA A 223 -7.30 4.68 -5.13
N ALA A 224 -6.47 4.72 -6.18
CA ALA A 224 -5.21 5.44 -6.14
C ALA A 224 -5.41 6.95 -5.99
N LEU A 225 -6.32 7.54 -6.78
CA LEU A 225 -6.59 8.97 -6.75
C LEU A 225 -7.13 9.41 -5.38
N LEU A 226 -8.10 8.68 -4.83
CA LEU A 226 -8.67 8.97 -3.52
C LEU A 226 -7.60 8.84 -2.42
N TYR A 227 -6.85 7.74 -2.42
CA TYR A 227 -5.87 7.48 -1.36
C TYR A 227 -4.70 8.46 -1.41
N ASN A 228 -4.14 8.69 -2.62
CA ASN A 228 -3.09 9.68 -2.81
C ASN A 228 -3.60 11.11 -2.53
N GLY A 229 -4.84 11.43 -2.90
CA GLY A 229 -5.46 12.70 -2.59
C GLY A 229 -5.62 12.92 -1.08
N CYS A 230 -6.07 11.91 -0.34
CA CYS A 230 -6.14 11.97 1.13
C CYS A 230 -4.76 12.21 1.74
N TYR A 231 -3.73 11.51 1.30
CA TYR A 231 -2.37 11.72 1.82
C TYR A 231 -1.77 13.06 1.40
N TYR A 232 -2.04 13.51 0.18
CA TYR A 232 -1.46 14.75 -0.35
C TYR A 232 -2.11 16.00 0.25
N TYR A 233 -3.43 15.99 0.47
CA TYR A 233 -4.18 17.17 0.92
C TYR A 233 -4.56 17.15 2.40
N CYS A 234 -4.60 15.98 3.06
CA CYS A 234 -5.06 15.87 4.44
C CYS A 234 -3.91 15.47 5.40
N GLY A 235 -3.36 16.44 6.12
CA GLY A 235 -2.34 16.20 7.15
C GLY A 235 -2.80 15.29 8.29
N CYS A 236 -4.11 15.20 8.54
CA CYS A 236 -4.69 14.29 9.55
C CYS A 236 -4.50 12.80 9.22
N CYS A 237 -4.36 12.44 7.93
CA CYS A 237 -4.16 11.05 7.52
C CYS A 237 -2.69 10.61 7.68
N ALA A 238 -1.75 11.55 7.63
CA ALA A 238 -0.33 11.27 7.80
C ALA A 238 0.10 11.17 9.28
N GLY A 239 -0.60 11.86 10.20
CA GLY A 239 -0.21 11.94 11.61
C GLY A 239 -0.54 10.73 12.49
N SER A 240 -1.17 9.67 11.96
CA SER A 240 -1.61 8.51 12.73
C SER A 240 -0.57 7.38 12.83
N VAL A 241 0.62 7.55 12.25
CA VAL A 241 1.66 6.51 12.28
C VAL A 241 2.40 6.55 13.61
N GLN A 242 2.18 5.52 14.42
CA GLN A 242 2.94 5.24 15.64
C GLN A 242 3.80 4.01 15.38
N LEU A 243 5.12 4.13 15.62
CA LEU A 243 6.02 2.99 15.59
C LEU A 243 5.99 2.31 16.95
N ARG A 244 5.66 1.01 17.00
CA ARG A 244 5.64 0.25 18.25
C ARG A 244 7.04 0.10 18.84
N ASP A 245 8.02 -0.16 17.99
CA ASP A 245 9.42 -0.38 18.35
C ASP A 245 10.33 0.55 17.55
N PRO A 246 11.51 0.93 18.08
CA PRO A 246 12.52 1.59 17.26
C PRO A 246 12.86 0.66 16.08
N PRO A 247 12.88 1.16 14.83
CA PRO A 247 13.26 0.32 13.69
C PRO A 247 14.62 -0.33 13.97
N PRO A 248 14.78 -1.65 13.77
CA PRO A 248 16.05 -2.33 14.01
C PRO A 248 17.20 -1.73 13.18
N GLU A 249 16.88 -1.09 12.05
CA GLU A 249 17.82 -0.34 11.21
C GLU A 249 18.45 0.87 11.93
N LEU A 250 17.77 1.46 12.92
CA LEU A 250 18.32 2.55 13.76
C LEU A 250 19.19 2.02 14.91
N GLU A 251 19.03 0.76 15.33
CA GLU A 251 19.92 0.17 16.34
C GLU A 251 21.32 -0.09 15.80
N PHE A 252 21.45 -0.38 14.49
CA PHE A 252 22.77 -0.62 13.88
C PHE A 252 23.67 0.63 13.87
N SER A 253 23.11 1.84 13.96
CA SER A 253 23.89 3.07 14.11
C SER A 253 24.32 3.37 15.56
N ARG A 254 23.80 2.65 16.57
CA ARG A 254 24.37 2.63 17.92
C ARG A 254 25.41 1.53 18.04
N VAL A 255 26.41 1.51 17.16
CA VAL A 255 27.67 0.87 17.53
C VAL A 255 28.31 1.76 18.60
N PRO A 256 28.46 1.29 19.85
CA PRO A 256 29.10 2.07 20.91
C PRO A 256 30.49 2.47 20.43
N GLY A 257 30.81 3.75 20.61
CA GLY A 257 31.92 4.44 19.99
C GLY A 257 33.20 3.61 19.94
N ILE A 258 33.81 3.61 18.75
CA ILE A 258 35.26 3.54 18.66
C ILE A 258 35.76 4.75 19.45
N VAL A 259 36.06 4.52 20.72
CA VAL A 259 36.86 5.43 21.53
C VAL A 259 38.20 5.47 20.82
N THR A 260 38.41 6.48 19.97
CA THR A 260 39.75 6.81 19.50
C THR A 260 40.49 7.35 20.70
N ASP A 261 41.11 6.43 21.42
CA ASP A 261 42.09 6.70 22.46
C ASP A 261 43.31 7.31 21.74
N ALA A 262 43.29 8.64 21.60
CA ALA A 262 44.44 9.41 21.15
C ALA A 262 45.44 9.47 22.31
N ARG A 263 46.42 8.58 22.28
CA ARG A 263 47.68 8.72 23.03
C ARG A 263 48.72 9.43 22.17
#